data_AF-A0A3D3E4B0-F1
#
_entry.id   AF-A0A3D3E4B0-F1
#
_cell.length_a   1.000
_cell.length_b   1.000
_cell.length_c   1.000
_cell.angle_alpha   90.00
_cell.angle_beta   90.00
_cell.angle_gamma   90.00
#
_symmetry.space_group_name_H-M   'P 1'
#
loop_
_entity.id
_entity.type
_entity.pdbx_description
1 polymer ?
#
loop_
_entity_poly.entity_id
_entity_poly.type
_entity_poly.pdbx_seq_one_letter_code
_entity_poly.pdbx_strand_id
1 'polypeptide(L)'
;MKGDAKKVFQTGVQRAKEEAQKEVEKQISKPGYDFYKLLENSDVPVPKAEDSHYQSTPKTDVAKYEYTLQAASFRSSEQADSLKVTLILENLNTAIEEVDVKGTQYFRVMVGPFINRSKMNKAQDILANHRINALVIKKPIAE
;
A
#
# COMPACT_ATOMS: atom_id res chain seq x y z
N MET A 1 3.09 -60.31 71.87
CA MET A 1 2.21 -59.50 71.01
C MET A 1 2.82 -58.11 70.84
N LYS A 2 3.74 -57.93 69.87
CA LYS A 2 4.40 -56.63 69.55
C LYS A 2 4.37 -56.33 68.04
N GLY A 3 3.46 -56.97 67.30
CA GLY A 3 3.33 -56.83 65.84
C GLY A 3 2.25 -55.84 65.40
N ASP A 4 1.26 -55.58 66.26
CA ASP A 4 0.04 -54.89 65.86
C ASP A 4 0.19 -53.35 65.84
N ALA A 5 0.96 -52.79 66.79
CA ALA A 5 1.18 -51.36 66.89
C ALA A 5 1.99 -50.76 65.72
N LYS A 6 2.91 -51.53 65.12
CA LYS A 6 3.72 -51.08 63.98
C LYS A 6 2.91 -51.09 62.68
N LYS A 7 1.98 -52.03 62.55
CA LYS A 7 1.13 -52.18 61.37
C LYS A 7 0.08 -51.07 61.28
N VAL A 8 -0.55 -50.70 62.40
CA VAL A 8 -1.52 -49.59 62.43
C VAL A 8 -0.88 -48.23 62.14
N PHE A 9 0.37 -48.01 62.55
CA PHE A 9 1.09 -46.77 62.27
C PHE A 9 1.48 -46.66 60.79
N GLN A 10 1.90 -47.77 60.17
CA GLN A 10 2.20 -47.82 58.73
C GLN A 10 0.95 -47.63 57.88
N THR A 11 -0.20 -48.20 58.28
CA THR A 11 -1.48 -47.98 57.59
C THR A 11 -1.94 -46.52 57.69
N GLY A 12 -1.75 -45.86 58.83
CA GLY A 12 -2.06 -44.43 58.99
C GLY A 12 -1.20 -43.52 58.11
N VAL A 13 0.11 -43.79 58.01
CA VAL A 13 1.04 -43.04 57.15
C VAL A 13 0.72 -43.25 55.68
N GLN A 14 0.37 -44.47 55.29
CA GLN A 14 0.00 -44.79 53.90
C GLN A 14 -1.29 -44.08 53.48
N ARG A 15 -2.30 -44.07 54.37
CA ARG A 15 -3.57 -43.39 54.13
C ARG A 15 -3.41 -41.88 54.03
N ALA A 16 -2.60 -41.27 54.90
CA ALA A 16 -2.28 -39.84 54.82
C ALA A 16 -1.54 -39.48 53.52
N LYS A 17 -0.67 -40.36 53.02
CA LYS A 17 0.04 -40.16 51.75
C LYS A 17 -0.88 -40.27 50.54
N GLU A 18 -1.83 -41.21 50.56
CA GLU A 18 -2.86 -41.37 49.52
C GLU A 18 -3.87 -40.22 49.53
N GLU A 19 -4.25 -39.72 50.70
CA GLU A 19 -5.12 -38.55 50.86
C GLU A 19 -4.43 -37.27 50.36
N ALA A 20 -3.14 -37.07 50.67
CA ALA A 20 -2.34 -35.97 50.13
C ALA A 20 -2.15 -36.04 48.60
N GLN A 21 -1.94 -37.24 48.05
CA GLN A 21 -1.84 -37.43 46.59
C GLN A 21 -3.16 -37.11 45.89
N LYS A 22 -4.30 -37.55 46.44
CA LYS A 22 -5.64 -37.21 45.92
C LYS A 22 -5.95 -35.72 45.98
N GLU A 23 -5.49 -35.01 47.02
CA GLU A 23 -5.66 -33.56 47.11
C GLU A 23 -4.82 -32.81 46.06
N VAL A 24 -3.60 -33.25 45.79
CA VAL A 24 -2.73 -32.69 44.73
C VAL A 24 -3.33 -32.95 43.34
N GLU A 25 -3.82 -34.16 43.07
CA GLU A 25 -4.43 -34.52 41.78
C GLU A 25 -5.73 -33.74 41.51
N LYS A 26 -6.52 -33.48 42.57
CA LYS A 26 -7.75 -32.68 42.49
C LYS A 26 -7.49 -31.20 42.24
N GLN A 27 -6.35 -30.66 42.70
CA GLN A 27 -5.92 -29.29 42.38
C GLN A 27 -5.43 -29.16 40.92
N ILE A 28 -4.85 -30.23 40.35
CA ILE A 28 -4.43 -30.28 38.94
C ILE A 28 -5.63 -30.44 37.99
N SER A 29 -6.73 -31.05 38.44
CA SER A 29 -7.94 -31.28 37.61
C SER A 29 -8.83 -30.04 37.39
N LYS A 30 -8.56 -28.91 38.05
CA LYS A 30 -9.28 -27.66 37.76
C LYS A 30 -8.60 -27.01 36.56
N PRO A 31 -9.31 -26.61 35.49
CA PRO A 31 -8.70 -25.89 34.39
C PRO A 31 -8.25 -24.52 34.91
N GLY A 32 -6.97 -24.43 35.29
CA GLY A 32 -6.31 -23.17 35.60
C GLY A 32 -6.22 -22.34 34.33
N TYR A 33 -6.54 -21.06 34.42
CA TYR A 33 -6.32 -20.12 33.33
C TYR A 33 -4.80 -19.92 33.15
N ASP A 34 -4.18 -20.70 32.27
CA ASP A 34 -2.74 -20.63 31.95
C ASP A 34 -2.40 -19.56 30.89
N PHE A 35 -3.29 -18.58 30.71
CA PHE A 35 -3.15 -17.51 29.71
C PHE A 35 -1.81 -16.77 29.79
N TYR A 36 -1.34 -16.50 31.01
CA TYR A 36 -0.07 -15.80 31.23
C TYR A 36 1.16 -16.65 30.90
N LYS A 37 1.07 -17.98 31.08
CA LYS A 37 2.16 -18.91 30.76
C LYS A 37 2.28 -19.21 29.28
N LEU A 38 1.20 -19.01 28.52
CA LEU A 38 1.17 -19.25 27.07
C LEU A 38 1.95 -18.19 26.30
N LEU A 39 1.92 -16.93 26.76
CA LEU A 39 2.65 -15.81 26.15
C LEU A 39 4.14 -15.84 26.49
N GLU A 40 4.49 -16.19 27.73
CA GLU A 40 5.89 -16.19 28.17
C GLU A 40 6.74 -17.23 27.43
N ASN A 41 6.12 -18.32 26.96
CA ASN A 41 6.79 -19.39 26.21
C ASN A 41 6.50 -19.35 24.70
N SER A 42 5.81 -18.33 24.18
CA SER A 42 5.57 -18.20 22.75
C SER A 42 6.73 -17.47 22.08
N ASP A 43 7.75 -18.22 21.67
CA ASP A 43 8.75 -17.73 20.71
C ASP A 43 8.12 -17.76 19.31
N VAL A 44 7.78 -16.59 18.77
CA VAL A 44 7.29 -16.48 17.39
C VAL A 44 8.53 -16.31 16.51
N PRO A 45 8.89 -17.30 15.68
CA PRO A 45 10.07 -17.20 14.84
C PRO A 45 9.89 -16.05 13.85
N VAL A 46 10.66 -14.97 14.07
CA VAL A 46 10.76 -13.88 13.10
C VAL A 46 11.61 -14.40 11.93
N PRO A 47 11.09 -14.42 10.70
CA PRO A 47 11.89 -14.80 9.55
C PRO A 47 13.09 -13.88 9.44
N LYS A 48 14.29 -14.44 9.22
CA LYS A 48 15.50 -13.66 8.98
C LYS A 48 15.30 -12.85 7.72
N ALA A 49 15.85 -11.63 7.65
CA ALA A 49 15.69 -10.73 6.50
C ALA A 49 16.11 -11.39 5.16
N GLU A 50 16.95 -12.41 5.23
CA GLU A 50 17.44 -13.26 4.15
C GLU A 50 16.33 -14.11 3.49
N ASP A 51 15.32 -14.51 4.25
CA ASP A 51 14.14 -15.27 3.77
C ASP A 51 13.00 -14.35 3.32
N SER A 52 13.17 -13.04 3.44
CA SER A 52 12.21 -12.10 2.89
C SER A 52 12.34 -12.09 1.35
N HIS A 53 11.25 -12.43 0.66
CA HIS A 53 11.17 -12.30 -0.81
C HIS A 53 11.23 -10.85 -1.29
N TYR A 54 11.42 -9.88 -0.40
CA TYR A 54 11.47 -8.48 -0.72
C TYR A 54 12.90 -8.09 -1.17
N GLN A 55 13.18 -8.38 -2.43
CA GLN A 55 14.33 -7.80 -3.12
C GLN A 55 14.01 -6.33 -3.44
N SER A 56 14.61 -5.39 -2.70
CA SER A 56 14.63 -4.00 -3.12
C SER A 56 15.47 -3.91 -4.39
N THR A 57 14.83 -3.90 -5.54
CA THR A 57 15.49 -3.48 -6.77
C THR A 57 15.99 -2.05 -6.54
N PRO A 58 17.26 -1.73 -6.79
CA PRO A 58 17.68 -0.34 -6.91
C PRO A 58 16.71 0.38 -7.84
N LYS A 59 16.42 1.64 -7.56
CA LYS A 59 15.67 2.51 -8.47
C LYS A 59 16.57 2.81 -9.68
N THR A 60 16.86 1.78 -10.47
CA THR A 60 17.65 1.86 -11.69
C THR A 60 16.78 2.63 -12.68
N ASP A 61 17.27 3.81 -13.04
CA ASP A 61 16.72 4.75 -14.00
C ASP A 61 15.24 5.09 -13.78
N VAL A 62 15.01 6.16 -13.00
CA VAL A 62 13.68 6.79 -12.94
C VAL A 62 13.33 7.24 -14.35
N ALA A 63 12.61 6.41 -15.09
CA ALA A 63 12.18 6.71 -16.45
C ALA A 63 11.61 8.13 -16.47
N LYS A 64 12.32 9.04 -17.13
CA LYS A 64 11.89 10.43 -17.25
C LYS A 64 10.74 10.41 -18.24
N TYR A 65 9.61 10.98 -17.84
CA TYR A 65 8.45 11.07 -18.71
C TYR A 65 8.20 12.52 -19.06
N GLU A 66 7.81 12.73 -20.30
CA GLU A 66 7.23 13.97 -20.77
C GLU A 66 5.71 13.84 -20.78
N TYR A 67 5.04 14.85 -20.24
CA TYR A 67 3.59 14.94 -20.19
C TYR A 67 3.12 16.09 -21.05
N THR A 68 2.17 15.84 -21.94
CA THR A 68 1.43 16.87 -22.66
C THR A 68 -0.05 16.74 -22.35
N LEU A 69 -0.75 17.86 -22.31
CA LEU A 69 -2.19 17.90 -22.08
C LEU A 69 -2.89 18.33 -23.37
N GLN A 70 -3.75 17.49 -23.92
CA GLN A 70 -4.63 17.91 -25.00
C GLN A 70 -5.87 18.58 -24.39
N ALA A 71 -5.97 19.90 -24.53
CA ALA A 71 -7.05 20.69 -23.97
C ALA A 71 -8.34 20.55 -24.80
N ALA A 72 -8.24 20.64 -26.13
CA ALA A 72 -9.39 20.53 -27.03
C ALA A 72 -8.96 20.11 -28.44
N SER A 73 -9.94 19.76 -29.28
CA SER A 73 -9.74 19.53 -30.71
C SER A 73 -10.88 20.15 -31.49
N PHE A 74 -10.54 21.05 -32.41
CA PHE A 74 -11.51 21.80 -33.21
C PHE A 74 -11.45 21.40 -34.68
N ARG A 75 -12.54 21.67 -35.40
CA ARG A 75 -12.59 21.59 -36.88
C ARG A 75 -12.17 22.90 -37.54
N SER A 76 -12.19 24.00 -36.81
CA SER A 76 -11.80 25.33 -37.28
C SER A 76 -10.47 25.74 -36.64
N SER A 77 -9.54 26.25 -37.45
CA SER A 77 -8.29 26.84 -36.97
C SER A 77 -8.56 28.02 -36.05
N GLU A 78 -9.51 28.89 -36.42
CA GLU A 78 -9.83 30.10 -35.66
C GLU A 78 -10.30 29.81 -34.22
N GLN A 79 -11.07 28.72 -34.04
CA GLN A 79 -11.48 28.26 -32.71
C GLN A 79 -10.30 27.74 -31.90
N ALA A 80 -9.38 27.02 -32.55
CA ALA A 80 -8.16 26.53 -31.91
C ALA A 80 -7.24 27.70 -31.52
N ASP A 81 -7.07 28.69 -32.39
CA ASP A 81 -6.27 29.89 -32.14
C ASP A 81 -6.85 30.73 -31.00
N SER A 82 -8.17 30.91 -30.96
CA SER A 82 -8.85 31.61 -29.87
C SER A 82 -8.55 30.95 -28.52
N LEU A 83 -8.71 29.63 -28.43
CA LEU A 83 -8.41 28.90 -27.19
C LEU A 83 -6.92 28.98 -26.86
N LYS A 84 -6.04 28.83 -27.84
CA LYS A 84 -4.58 28.95 -27.66
C LYS A 84 -4.23 30.28 -27.01
N VAL A 85 -4.76 31.39 -27.51
CA VAL A 85 -4.55 32.73 -26.96
C VAL A 85 -5.06 32.81 -25.52
N THR A 86 -6.28 32.35 -25.24
CA THR A 86 -6.83 32.32 -23.87
C THR A 86 -5.90 31.58 -22.91
N LEU A 87 -5.38 30.41 -23.31
CA LEU A 87 -4.50 29.62 -22.45
C LEU A 87 -3.10 30.25 -22.30
N ILE A 88 -2.59 30.97 -23.30
CA ILE A 88 -1.34 31.73 -23.19
C ILE A 88 -1.50 32.85 -22.14
N LEU A 89 -2.67 33.51 -22.10
CA LEU A 89 -2.96 34.54 -21.09
C LEU A 89 -3.00 33.97 -19.66
N GLU A 90 -3.36 32.69 -19.52
CA GLU A 90 -3.25 31.93 -18.26
C GLU A 90 -1.81 31.47 -17.95
N ASN A 91 -0.82 31.99 -18.69
CA ASN A 91 0.59 31.65 -18.57
C ASN A 91 0.86 30.15 -18.80
N LEU A 92 0.08 29.51 -19.68
CA LEU A 92 0.31 28.14 -20.13
C LEU A 92 1.03 28.13 -21.47
N ASN A 93 2.01 27.24 -21.62
CA ASN A 93 2.67 27.02 -22.91
C ASN A 93 1.77 26.16 -23.79
N THR A 94 1.31 26.68 -24.92
CA THR A 94 0.35 26.00 -25.79
C THR A 94 0.79 25.96 -27.25
N ALA A 95 0.43 24.88 -27.93
CA ALA A 95 0.70 24.65 -29.34
C ALA A 95 -0.55 24.07 -30.03
N ILE A 96 -0.68 24.31 -31.34
CA ILE A 96 -1.71 23.66 -32.16
C ILE A 96 -1.03 22.58 -33.00
N GLU A 97 -1.58 21.37 -32.95
CA GLU A 97 -1.21 20.27 -33.84
C GLU A 97 -2.32 20.06 -34.87
N GLU A 98 -1.95 20.13 -36.14
CA GLU A 98 -2.81 19.81 -37.26
C GLU A 98 -2.71 18.32 -37.57
N VAL A 99 -3.84 17.62 -37.51
CA VAL A 99 -3.91 16.18 -37.75
C VAL A 99 -5.12 15.82 -38.60
N ASP A 100 -4.89 15.02 -39.64
CA ASP A 100 -5.96 14.37 -40.39
C ASP A 100 -6.34 13.06 -39.69
N VAL A 101 -7.64 12.90 -39.39
CA VAL A 101 -8.20 11.65 -38.89
C VAL A 101 -9.27 11.18 -39.86
N LYS A 102 -8.93 10.18 -40.68
CA LYS A 102 -9.84 9.54 -41.65
C LYS A 102 -10.40 10.52 -42.70
N GLY A 103 -9.55 11.39 -43.25
CA GLY A 103 -9.91 12.41 -44.25
C GLY A 103 -10.59 13.64 -43.64
N THR A 104 -10.50 13.81 -42.32
CA THR A 104 -11.05 14.96 -41.61
C THR A 104 -9.94 15.67 -40.86
N GLN A 105 -9.71 16.94 -41.20
CA GLN A 105 -8.74 17.79 -40.54
C GLN A 105 -9.23 18.20 -39.14
N TYR A 106 -8.34 18.10 -38.17
CA TYR A 106 -8.52 18.60 -36.80
C TYR A 106 -7.35 19.48 -36.39
N PHE A 107 -7.65 20.44 -35.52
CA PHE A 107 -6.70 21.34 -34.88
C PHE A 107 -6.73 21.05 -33.38
N ARG A 108 -5.72 20.32 -32.88
CA ARG A 108 -5.62 19.94 -31.46
C ARG A 108 -4.84 20.99 -30.70
N VAL A 109 -5.44 21.55 -29.65
CA VAL A 109 -4.76 22.49 -28.75
C VAL A 109 -4.08 21.68 -27.65
N MET A 110 -2.76 21.72 -27.67
CA MET A 110 -1.87 21.00 -26.76
C MET A 110 -1.26 21.99 -25.76
N VAL A 111 -1.06 21.55 -24.52
CA VAL A 111 -0.46 22.33 -23.43
C VAL A 111 0.72 21.55 -22.86
N GLY A 112 1.85 22.23 -22.67
CA GLY A 112 3.12 21.62 -22.30
C GLY A 112 4.17 21.74 -23.41
N PRO A 113 5.19 20.87 -23.44
CA PRO A 113 5.39 19.69 -22.60
C PRO A 113 5.79 20.00 -21.15
N PHE A 114 5.54 19.04 -20.25
CA PHE A 114 5.90 19.08 -18.84
C PHE A 114 6.77 17.88 -18.49
N ILE A 115 7.94 18.12 -17.92
CA ILE A 115 8.81 17.05 -17.38
C ILE A 115 8.41 16.69 -15.94
N ASN A 116 7.85 17.67 -15.21
CA ASN A 116 7.43 17.51 -13.83
C ASN A 116 5.91 17.31 -13.74
N ARG A 117 5.49 16.19 -13.14
CA ARG A 117 4.08 15.85 -12.94
C ARG A 117 3.31 16.91 -12.15
N SER A 118 3.92 17.55 -11.15
CA SER A 118 3.27 18.61 -10.37
C SER A 118 2.99 19.85 -11.21
N LYS A 119 3.87 20.20 -12.17
CA LYS A 119 3.63 21.31 -13.11
C LYS A 119 2.49 20.98 -14.08
N MET A 120 2.43 19.73 -14.55
CA MET A 120 1.32 19.24 -15.38
C MET A 120 -0.01 19.30 -14.62
N ASN A 121 -0.06 18.82 -13.37
CA ASN A 121 -1.28 18.89 -12.55
C ASN A 121 -1.75 20.32 -12.36
N LYS A 122 -0.83 21.27 -12.09
CA LYS A 122 -1.18 22.69 -11.99
C LYS A 122 -1.80 23.22 -13.28
N ALA A 123 -1.27 22.84 -14.44
CA ALA A 123 -1.87 23.20 -15.73
C ALA A 123 -3.25 22.55 -15.91
N GLN A 124 -3.43 21.31 -15.46
CA GLN A 124 -4.73 20.62 -15.48
C GLN A 124 -5.76 21.33 -14.60
N ASP A 125 -5.37 21.83 -13.42
CA ASP A 125 -6.25 22.61 -12.54
C ASP A 125 -6.68 23.94 -13.20
N ILE A 126 -5.75 24.63 -13.86
CA ILE A 126 -6.06 25.85 -14.63
C ILE A 126 -7.06 25.54 -15.75
N LEU A 127 -6.86 24.46 -16.50
CA LEU A 127 -7.80 24.03 -17.54
C LEU A 127 -9.17 23.68 -16.95
N ALA A 128 -9.22 23.01 -15.80
CA ALA A 128 -10.46 22.69 -15.10
C ALA A 128 -11.23 23.95 -14.67
N ASN A 129 -10.55 25.02 -14.26
CA ASN A 129 -11.18 26.32 -13.95
C ASN A 129 -11.88 26.94 -15.18
N HIS A 130 -11.35 26.68 -16.37
CA HIS A 130 -11.96 27.05 -17.65
C HIS A 130 -13.01 26.04 -18.14
N ARG A 131 -13.37 25.05 -17.30
CA ARG A 131 -14.29 23.93 -17.62
C ARG A 131 -13.78 23.05 -18.77
N ILE A 132 -12.46 22.95 -18.92
CA ILE A 132 -11.82 22.15 -19.95
C ILE A 132 -11.28 20.87 -19.32
N ASN A 133 -11.82 19.73 -19.77
CA ASN A 133 -11.33 18.41 -19.37
C ASN A 133 -10.20 17.97 -20.32
N ALA A 134 -8.96 18.06 -19.85
CA ALA A 134 -7.79 17.76 -20.66
C ALA A 134 -7.43 16.26 -20.66
N LEU A 135 -7.02 15.75 -21.82
CA LEU A 135 -6.46 14.40 -21.96
C LEU A 135 -4.94 14.43 -21.72
N VAL A 136 -4.46 13.61 -20.79
CA VAL A 136 -3.03 13.49 -20.47
C VAL A 136 -2.37 12.50 -21.43
N ILE A 137 -1.34 12.94 -22.13
CA ILE A 137 -0.49 12.11 -22.99
C ILE A 137 0.88 12.02 -22.32
N LYS A 138 1.34 10.78 -22.09
CA LYS A 138 2.60 10.49 -21.41
C LYS A 138 3.55 9.81 -22.38
N LYS A 139 4.73 10.37 -22.59
CA LYS A 139 5.79 9.82 -23.44
C LYS A 139 7.06 9.55 -22.62
N PRO A 140 7.70 8.39 -22.74
CA PRO A 140 9.02 8.17 -22.14
C PRO A 140 10.05 9.05 -22.87
N ILE A 141 10.90 9.73 -22.10
CA ILE A 141 12.08 10.44 -22.61
C ILE A 141 13.17 9.38 -22.75
N ALA A 142 13.54 9.05 -23.99
CA ALA A 142 14.72 8.24 -24.24
C ALA A 142 15.97 9.02 -23.81
N GLU A 143 16.88 8.35 -23.09
CA GLU A 143 18.18 8.91 -22.71
C GLU A 143 19.12 9.10 -23.90
#